data_AF-A0A3D2YU00-F1
#
_entry.id   AF-A0A3D2YU00-F1
#
_cell.length_a   1.000
_cell.length_b   1.000
_cell.length_c   1.000
_cell.angle_alpha   90.00
_cell.angle_beta   90.00
_cell.angle_gamma   90.00
#
_symmetry.space_group_name_H-M   'P 1'
#
loop_
_entity.id
_entity.type
_entity.pdbx_description
1 polymer ?
#
loop_
_entity_poly.entity_id
_entity_poly.type
_entity_poly.pdbx_seq_one_letter_code
_entity_poly.pdbx_strand_id
1 'polypeptide(L)'
;AVTATAQEHYTDGLRLLLNQPEFSRGELARELVQLMEERILLDRVLSATPDTGGPAVFIGAENQDEFLSPFGVILCQYGVPHGVSGTI
;
A
#
# COMPACT_ATOMS: atom_id res chain seq x y z
N ALA A 1 16.20 -14.08 -22.97
CA ALA A 1 16.34 -13.98 -21.50
C ALA A 1 15.28 -13.01 -21.03
N VAL A 2 14.31 -13.46 -20.23
CA VAL A 2 13.30 -12.57 -19.64
C VAL A 2 14.03 -11.72 -18.61
N THR A 3 14.22 -10.44 -18.92
CA THR A 3 14.65 -9.45 -17.93
C THR A 3 13.53 -9.39 -16.89
N ALA A 4 13.81 -9.91 -15.70
CA ALA A 4 13.00 -9.59 -14.53
C ALA A 4 13.09 -8.07 -14.36
N THR A 5 12.05 -7.35 -14.80
CA THR A 5 11.88 -5.94 -14.46
C THR A 5 11.72 -5.90 -12.96
N ALA A 6 12.80 -5.54 -12.26
CA ALA A 6 12.73 -5.32 -10.82
C ALA A 6 11.63 -4.27 -10.59
N GLN A 7 10.53 -4.69 -9.99
CA GLN A 7 9.44 -3.81 -9.63
C GLN A 7 9.98 -2.85 -8.57
N GLU A 8 10.33 -1.64 -9.01
CA GLU A 8 10.82 -0.59 -8.15
C GLU A 8 9.63 0.01 -7.43
N HIS A 9 9.62 -0.15 -6.10
CA HIS A 9 8.56 0.34 -5.25
C HIS A 9 9.11 1.49 -4.43
N TYR A 10 8.44 2.64 -4.52
CA TYR A 10 8.80 3.83 -3.78
C TYR A 10 7.79 4.03 -2.66
N THR A 11 8.29 4.23 -1.45
CA THR A 11 7.45 4.52 -0.29
C THR A 11 7.96 5.76 0.42
N ASP A 12 7.04 6.67 0.73
CA ASP A 12 7.33 7.93 1.41
C ASP A 12 6.25 8.22 2.45
N GLY A 13 6.52 9.17 3.35
CA GLY A 13 5.54 9.65 4.31
C GLY A 13 5.40 8.81 5.59
N LEU A 14 6.17 7.73 5.78
CA LEU A 14 6.15 6.93 7.01
C LEU A 14 6.33 7.80 8.26
N ARG A 15 7.24 8.78 8.22
CA ARG A 15 7.45 9.72 9.33
C ARG A 15 6.19 10.55 9.64
N LEU A 16 5.42 10.94 8.63
CA LEU A 16 4.18 11.70 8.81
C LEU A 16 3.10 10.84 9.47
N LEU A 17 3.03 9.57 9.05
CA LEU A 17 2.11 8.59 9.58
C LEU A 17 2.44 8.24 11.05
N LEU A 18 3.72 8.01 11.38
CA LEU A 18 4.16 7.74 12.75
C LEU A 18 3.96 8.92 13.72
N ASN A 19 3.74 10.13 13.22
CA ASN A 19 3.42 11.29 14.05
C ASN A 19 1.93 11.37 14.45
N GLN A 20 1.06 10.51 13.91
CA GLN A 20 -0.36 10.51 14.26
C GLN A 20 -0.59 9.93 15.67
N PRO A 21 -1.58 10.44 16.44
CA PRO A 21 -1.81 10.02 17.82
C PRO A 21 -2.06 8.51 17.98
N GLU A 22 -2.63 7.86 16.97
CA GLU A 22 -2.89 6.42 16.89
C GLU A 22 -1.61 5.58 17.06
N PHE A 23 -0.47 6.11 16.62
CA PHE A 23 0.84 5.45 16.69
C PHE A 23 1.58 5.71 18.01
N SER A 24 1.05 6.56 18.89
CA SER A 24 1.70 6.92 20.16
C SER A 24 1.87 5.74 21.13
N ARG A 25 1.08 4.66 20.93
CA ARG A 25 1.16 3.42 21.73
C ARG A 25 2.23 2.44 21.25
N GLY A 26 2.92 2.71 20.15
CA GLY A 26 4.11 1.97 19.70
C GLY A 26 3.86 0.64 18.98
N GLU A 27 2.87 -0.15 19.38
CA GLU A 27 2.61 -1.47 18.76
C GLU A 27 2.25 -1.35 17.27
N LEU A 28 1.24 -0.53 16.96
CA LEU A 28 0.83 -0.24 15.57
C LEU A 28 1.99 0.33 14.72
N ALA A 29 2.87 1.13 15.34
CA ALA A 29 4.04 1.70 14.67
C ALA A 29 5.06 0.63 14.32
N ARG A 30 5.32 -0.30 15.25
CA ARG A 30 6.28 -1.38 15.05
C ARG A 30 5.82 -2.35 13.97
N GLU A 31 4.55 -2.74 14.00
CA GLU A 31 3.99 -3.64 13.00
C GLU A 31 4.03 -3.03 11.59
N LEU A 32 3.68 -1.74 11.47
CA LEU A 32 3.77 -1.03 10.19
C LEU A 32 5.20 -0.96 9.65
N VAL A 33 6.17 -0.62 10.49
CA VAL A 33 7.59 -0.57 10.09
C VAL A 33 8.06 -1.93 9.60
N GLN A 34 7.75 -3.00 10.36
CA GLN A 34 8.11 -4.37 9.97
C GLN A 34 7.53 -4.73 8.61
N LEU A 35 6.26 -4.41 8.36
CA LEU A 35 5.59 -4.74 7.11
C LEU A 35 6.18 -4.01 5.89
N MET A 36 6.64 -2.77 6.10
CA MET A 36 7.32 -1.99 5.07
C MET A 36 8.72 -2.54 4.78
N GLU A 37 9.47 -2.93 5.81
CA GLU A 37 10.80 -3.54 5.67
C GLU A 37 10.73 -4.89 4.93
N GLU A 38 9.72 -5.70 5.24
CA GLU A 38 9.49 -7.00 4.58
C GLU A 38 8.89 -6.85 3.17
N ARG A 39 8.56 -5.62 2.73
CA ARG A 39 7.86 -5.29 1.46
C ARG A 39 6.47 -5.93 1.32
N ILE A 40 5.96 -6.54 2.38
CA ILE A 40 4.68 -7.26 2.38
C ILE A 40 3.49 -6.29 2.28
N LEU A 41 3.65 -5.04 2.73
CA LEU A 41 2.58 -4.04 2.64
C LEU A 41 2.14 -3.82 1.19
N LEU A 42 3.12 -3.71 0.29
CA LEU A 42 2.86 -3.51 -1.14
C LEU A 42 2.14 -4.71 -1.75
N ASP A 43 2.58 -5.94 -1.45
CA ASP A 43 1.92 -7.14 -1.95
C ASP A 43 0.46 -7.24 -1.48
N ARG A 44 0.21 -6.93 -0.20
CA ARG A 44 -1.14 -6.94 0.39
C ARG A 44 -2.03 -5.87 -0.22
N VAL A 45 -1.49 -4.67 -0.44
CA VAL A 45 -2.23 -3.55 -1.02
C VAL A 45 -2.48 -3.76 -2.51
N LEU A 46 -1.49 -4.22 -3.28
CA LEU A 46 -1.62 -4.44 -4.72
C LEU A 46 -2.59 -5.59 -5.04
N SER A 47 -2.62 -6.64 -4.21
CA SER A 47 -3.60 -7.73 -4.36
C SER A 47 -5.06 -7.27 -4.15
N ALA A 48 -5.28 -6.15 -3.47
CA ALA A 48 -6.58 -5.53 -3.30
C ALA A 48 -6.97 -4.58 -4.46
N THR A 49 -6.09 -4.32 -5.43
CA THR A 49 -6.35 -3.37 -6.54
C THR A 49 -7.47 -3.91 -7.44
N PRO A 50 -8.62 -3.23 -7.56
CA PRO A 50 -9.65 -3.66 -8.50
C PRO A 50 -9.28 -3.25 -9.93
N ASP A 51 -9.67 -4.10 -10.90
CA ASP A 51 -9.51 -3.88 -12.36
C ASP A 51 -10.38 -2.72 -12.90
N THR A 52 -11.14 -2.06 -12.04
CA THR A 52 -11.99 -0.93 -12.42
C THR A 52 -11.13 0.30 -12.61
N GLY A 53 -11.16 0.93 -13.78
CA GLY A 53 -10.31 2.07 -14.17
C GLY A 53 -10.50 3.39 -13.41
N GLY A 54 -10.91 3.35 -12.13
CA GLY A 54 -11.03 4.49 -11.23
C GLY A 54 -10.43 4.21 -9.85
N PRO A 55 -10.33 5.23 -8.97
CA PRO A 55 -9.81 5.07 -7.62
C PRO A 55 -10.61 4.06 -6.80
N ALA A 56 -9.92 3.15 -6.13
CA ALA A 56 -10.48 2.27 -5.11
C ALA A 56 -10.19 2.85 -3.73
N VAL A 57 -11.18 2.82 -2.84
CA VAL A 57 -11.06 3.31 -1.47
C VAL A 57 -11.54 2.21 -0.55
N PHE A 58 -10.69 1.84 0.41
CA PHE A 58 -10.98 0.85 1.44
C PHE A 58 -10.85 1.53 2.80
N ILE A 59 -11.92 1.50 3.58
CA ILE A 59 -11.96 2.13 4.90
C ILE A 59 -11.99 1.05 5.98
N GLY A 60 -10.89 0.93 6.70
CA GLY A 60 -10.75 0.06 7.86
C GLY A 60 -11.16 -1.38 7.59
N ALA A 61 -12.33 -1.81 8.10
CA ALA A 61 -12.80 -3.19 7.96
C ALA A 61 -13.13 -3.62 6.51
N GLU A 62 -13.17 -2.69 5.55
CA GLU A 62 -13.30 -3.01 4.12
C GLU A 62 -12.01 -3.57 3.51
N ASN A 63 -10.87 -3.39 4.19
CA ASN A 63 -9.62 -3.95 3.73
C ASN A 63 -9.65 -5.48 3.82
N GLN A 64 -9.14 -6.16 2.79
CA GLN A 64 -9.07 -7.62 2.76
C GLN A 64 -8.09 -8.20 3.79
N ASP A 65 -7.12 -7.40 4.20
CA ASP A 65 -6.12 -7.78 5.19
C ASP A 65 -6.45 -7.16 6.55
N GLU A 66 -6.50 -7.98 7.59
CA GLU A 66 -6.81 -7.54 8.96
C GLU A 66 -5.81 -6.51 9.47
N PHE A 67 -4.55 -6.58 9.03
CA PHE A 67 -3.54 -5.57 9.37
C PHE A 67 -3.86 -4.19 8.79
N LEU A 68 -4.55 -4.13 7.66
CA LEU A 68 -4.95 -2.87 7.04
C LEU A 68 -6.21 -2.27 7.68
N SER A 69 -6.87 -3.00 8.58
CA SER A 69 -8.09 -2.55 9.28
C SER A 69 -7.98 -1.24 10.07
N PRO A 70 -6.81 -0.87 10.64
CA PRO A 70 -6.61 0.44 11.25
C PRO A 70 -6.45 1.58 10.23
N PHE A 71 -6.35 1.30 8.93
CA PHE A 71 -5.97 2.25 7.89
C PHE A 71 -7.09 2.50 6.88
N GLY A 72 -7.11 3.73 6.35
CA GLY A 72 -7.79 4.03 5.08
C GLY A 72 -6.80 3.85 3.93
N VAL A 73 -7.09 2.96 2.99
CA VAL A 73 -6.23 2.67 1.83
C VAL A 73 -6.92 3.18 0.57
N ILE A 74 -6.20 4.00 -0.20
CA ILE A 74 -6.67 4.51 -1.48
C ILE A 74 -5.73 3.98 -2.54
N LEU A 75 -6.29 3.35 -3.57
CA LEU A 75 -5.52 2.79 -4.69
C LEU A 75 -5.96 3.42 -6.00
N CYS A 76 -4.98 3.87 -6.78
CA CYS A 76 -5.21 4.45 -8.09
C CYS A 76 -4.25 3.83 -9.11
N GLN A 77 -4.81 3.26 -10.17
CA GLN A 77 -4.03 2.88 -11.35
C GLN A 77 -3.76 4.12 -12.20
N TYR A 78 -2.52 4.27 -12.65
CA TYR A 78 -2.11 5.30 -13.59
C TYR A 78 -1.32 4.69 -14.74
N GLY A 79 -1.30 5.36 -15.88
CA GLY A 79 -0.60 4.91 -17.07
C GLY A 79 -1.39 5.16 -18.34
N VAL A 80 -0.86 4.68 -19.45
CA VAL A 80 -1.53 4.75 -20.76
C VAL A 80 -1.75 3.34 -21.32
N PRO A 81 -2.83 3.09 -22.08
CA PRO A 81 -3.06 1.81 -22.72
C PRO A 81 -1.86 1.40 -23.58
N HIS A 82 -1.36 0.18 -23.39
CA HIS A 82 -0.17 -0.35 -24.08
C HIS A 82 1.15 0.38 -23.77
N GLY A 83 1.19 1.21 -22.74
CA GLY A 83 2.41 1.85 -22.24
C GLY A 83 2.76 1.41 -20.82
N VAL A 84 3.55 2.23 -20.12
CA VAL A 84 3.91 1.98 -18.72
C VAL A 84 2.70 2.30 -17.84
N SER A 85 2.39 1.37 -16.93
CA SER A 85 1.36 1.53 -15.91
C SER A 85 1.93 1.29 -14.52
N GLY A 86 1.25 1.81 -13.51
CA GLY A 86 1.58 1.57 -12.10
C GLY A 86 0.36 1.81 -11.22
N THR A 87 0.53 1.52 -9.93
CA THR A 87 -0.46 1.78 -8.89
C THR A 87 0.18 2.68 -7.83
N ILE A 88 -0.58 3.67 -7.38
CA ILE A 88 -0.27 4.48 -6.19
C ILE A 88 -1.23 4.08 -5.09
#